data_AF-A0A5D9C1P9-F1
#
_entry.id   AF-A0A5D9C1P9-F1
#
_cell.length_a   1.000
_cell.length_b   1.000
_cell.length_c   1.000
_cell.angle_alpha   90.00
_cell.angle_beta   90.00
_cell.angle_gamma   90.00
#
_symmetry.space_group_name_H-M   'P 1'
#
loop_
_entity.id
_entity.type
_entity.pdbx_description
1 polymer ?
#
loop_
_entity_poly.entity_id
_entity_poly.type
_entity_poly.pdbx_seq_one_letter_code
_entity_poly.pdbx_strand_id
1 'polypeptide(L)'
;MKLTNFAPAARGVSLKDGTTVWLEPGQSETFDKDKIVEPLPDLGRKQDEATDNGDDKARIAELEAEVADLKAKLAALDRDGDGKPGGSKAAEPVSLTGKNKADLLDIAKAEGVTIEDGATNDDIKSAIELAREEAAKF
;
A
#
# COMPACT_ATOMS: atom_id res chain seq x y z
N MET A 1 -4.27 -45.64 9.67
CA MET A 1 -4.62 -44.19 9.64
C MET A 1 -5.32 -43.87 8.34
N LYS A 2 -6.45 -43.16 8.35
CA LYS A 2 -7.09 -42.67 7.13
C LYS A 2 -6.56 -41.28 6.82
N LEU A 3 -6.07 -41.08 5.60
CA LEU A 3 -5.64 -39.78 5.08
C LEU A 3 -6.59 -39.35 3.97
N THR A 4 -6.85 -38.05 3.89
CA THR A 4 -7.70 -37.45 2.86
C THR A 4 -7.00 -36.22 2.31
N ASN A 5 -6.90 -36.10 0.99
CA ASN A 5 -6.35 -34.91 0.35
C ASN A 5 -7.44 -33.85 0.20
N PHE A 6 -7.38 -32.80 0.99
CA PHE A 6 -8.21 -31.60 0.89
C PHE A 6 -7.53 -30.46 0.10
N ALA A 7 -6.28 -30.65 -0.34
CA ALA A 7 -5.59 -29.68 -1.17
C ALA A 7 -6.14 -29.71 -2.62
N PRO A 8 -6.03 -28.59 -3.36
CA PRO A 8 -6.57 -28.49 -4.73
C PRO A 8 -5.78 -29.27 -5.78
N ALA A 9 -4.66 -29.91 -5.40
CA ALA A 9 -3.81 -30.68 -6.30
C ALA A 9 -3.44 -32.04 -5.69
N ALA A 10 -3.06 -33.00 -6.53
CA ALA A 10 -2.62 -34.31 -6.08
C ALA A 10 -1.44 -34.21 -5.07
N ARG A 11 -1.46 -35.10 -4.07
CA ARG A 11 -0.43 -35.16 -3.02
C ARG A 11 0.11 -36.58 -2.90
N GLY A 12 1.43 -36.71 -2.97
CA GLY A 12 2.12 -37.99 -2.86
C GLY A 12 2.48 -38.32 -1.41
N VAL A 13 1.97 -39.42 -0.88
CA VAL A 13 2.37 -40.00 0.41
C VAL A 13 3.48 -41.02 0.16
N SER A 14 4.69 -40.73 0.65
CA SER A 14 5.84 -41.63 0.51
C SER A 14 5.80 -42.75 1.55
N LEU A 15 6.05 -43.97 1.08
CA LEU A 15 6.12 -45.18 1.89
C LEU A 15 7.59 -45.60 2.11
N LYS A 16 7.85 -46.30 3.22
CA LYS A 16 9.20 -46.76 3.60
C LYS A 16 9.78 -47.80 2.63
N ASP A 17 8.96 -48.41 1.80
CA ASP A 17 9.38 -49.30 0.72
C ASP A 17 9.88 -48.56 -0.53
N GLY A 18 9.88 -47.22 -0.50
CA GLY A 18 10.34 -46.36 -1.60
C GLY A 18 9.25 -46.01 -2.61
N THR A 19 8.03 -46.53 -2.45
CA THR A 19 6.89 -46.18 -3.32
C THR A 19 6.20 -44.89 -2.87
N THR A 20 5.44 -44.26 -3.76
CA THR A 20 4.63 -43.08 -3.45
C THR A 20 3.20 -43.30 -3.92
N VAL A 21 2.25 -43.13 -3.01
CA VAL A 21 0.83 -43.20 -3.31
C VAL A 21 0.31 -41.79 -3.53
N TRP A 22 -0.24 -41.53 -4.71
CA TRP A 22 -0.82 -40.23 -5.05
C TRP A 22 -2.29 -40.18 -4.69
N LEU A 23 -2.66 -39.22 -3.85
CA LEU A 23 -4.04 -38.93 -3.49
C LEU A 23 -4.52 -37.74 -4.31
N GLU A 24 -5.55 -37.94 -5.14
CA GLU A 24 -6.23 -36.86 -5.86
C GLU A 24 -7.04 -35.96 -4.92
N PRO A 25 -7.38 -34.71 -5.31
CA PRO A 25 -8.24 -33.84 -4.51
C PRO A 25 -9.56 -34.53 -4.12
N GLY A 26 -9.85 -34.55 -2.81
CA GLY A 26 -11.00 -35.22 -2.20
C GLY A 26 -10.82 -36.71 -1.94
N GLN A 27 -9.78 -37.35 -2.48
CA GLN A 27 -9.55 -38.78 -2.31
C GLN A 27 -9.13 -39.11 -0.88
N SER A 28 -9.67 -40.20 -0.36
CA SER A 28 -9.31 -40.75 0.94
C SER A 28 -8.75 -42.16 0.80
N GLU A 29 -7.68 -42.46 1.52
CA GLU A 29 -7.07 -43.79 1.54
C GLU A 29 -6.59 -44.15 2.96
N THR A 30 -6.52 -45.45 3.25
CA THR A 30 -6.09 -45.95 4.55
C THR A 30 -4.68 -46.47 4.46
N PHE A 31 -3.79 -45.89 5.26
CA PHE A 31 -2.38 -46.23 5.34
C PHE A 31 -2.03 -46.88 6.69
N ASP A 32 -1.06 -47.77 6.66
CA ASP A 32 -0.41 -48.26 7.88
C ASP A 32 0.61 -47.22 8.35
N LYS A 33 0.45 -46.71 9.57
CA LYS A 33 1.28 -45.60 10.09
C LYS A 33 2.76 -45.98 10.13
N ASP A 34 3.06 -47.25 10.40
CA ASP A 34 4.43 -47.74 10.51
C ASP A 34 5.14 -47.83 9.15
N LYS A 35 4.39 -47.74 8.04
CA LYS A 35 4.91 -47.82 6.68
C LYS A 35 5.07 -46.47 6.00
N ILE A 36 4.61 -45.38 6.61
CA ILE A 36 4.69 -44.03 6.05
C ILE A 36 6.05 -43.41 6.40
N VAL A 37 6.62 -42.65 5.47
CA VAL A 37 7.76 -41.76 5.73
C VAL A 37 7.22 -40.45 6.29
N GLU A 38 7.62 -40.12 7.53
CA GLU A 38 7.34 -38.82 8.13
C GLU A 38 8.45 -37.80 7.77
N PRO A 39 8.14 -36.50 7.64
CA PRO A 39 6.82 -35.89 7.81
C PRO A 39 5.88 -36.08 6.60
N LEU A 40 4.57 -36.16 6.86
CA LEU A 40 3.55 -36.23 5.82
C LEU A 40 3.51 -34.95 4.97
N PRO A 41 3.15 -35.04 3.67
CA PRO A 41 2.88 -33.87 2.86
C PRO A 41 1.68 -33.07 3.40
N ASP A 42 1.62 -31.78 3.08
CA ASP A 42 0.43 -30.98 3.37
C ASP A 42 -0.75 -31.43 2.49
N LEU A 43 -1.68 -32.13 3.12
CA LEU A 43 -2.92 -32.63 2.53
C LEU A 43 -4.05 -31.59 2.59
N GLY A 44 -3.80 -30.36 3.02
CA GLY A 44 -4.83 -29.36 3.24
C GLY A 44 -5.72 -29.70 4.46
N ARG A 45 -6.64 -28.78 4.77
CA ARG A 45 -7.60 -28.97 5.86
C ARG A 45 -8.96 -29.26 5.26
N LYS A 46 -9.69 -30.19 5.88
CA LYS A 46 -11.11 -30.33 5.63
C LYS A 46 -11.73 -28.96 5.89
N GLN A 47 -12.39 -28.39 4.89
CA GLN A 47 -13.36 -27.32 5.13
C GLN A 47 -14.54 -27.98 5.84
N ASP A 48 -14.33 -28.37 7.10
CA ASP A 48 -15.44 -28.40 8.03
C ASP A 48 -15.89 -26.94 8.12
N GLU A 49 -17.17 -26.73 7.80
CA GLU A 49 -17.96 -25.52 7.95
C GLU A 49 -17.12 -24.33 8.38
N ALA A 50 -16.89 -23.38 7.44
CA ALA A 50 -16.28 -22.09 7.68
C ALA A 50 -16.40 -21.77 9.17
N THR A 51 -15.29 -21.92 9.91
CA THR A 51 -15.28 -21.49 11.30
C THR A 51 -15.84 -20.09 11.21
N ASP A 52 -17.04 -19.89 11.75
CA ASP A 52 -17.62 -18.57 11.89
C ASP A 52 -16.67 -17.92 12.87
N ASN A 53 -15.60 -17.34 12.32
CA ASN A 53 -14.58 -16.64 13.06
C ASN A 53 -15.30 -15.34 13.45
N GLY A 54 -16.21 -15.44 14.43
CA GLY A 54 -16.84 -14.28 15.06
C GLY A 54 -15.77 -13.29 15.52
N ASP A 55 -14.60 -13.82 15.88
CA ASP A 55 -13.37 -13.08 16.16
C ASP A 55 -12.81 -12.34 14.93
N ASP A 56 -12.86 -12.92 13.73
CA ASP A 56 -12.43 -12.23 12.51
C ASP A 56 -13.41 -11.12 12.13
N LYS A 57 -14.73 -11.31 12.29
CA LYS A 57 -15.72 -10.25 12.03
C LYS A 57 -15.56 -9.10 13.02
N ALA A 58 -15.35 -9.40 14.31
CA ALA A 58 -15.08 -8.39 15.32
C ALA A 58 -13.74 -7.66 15.03
N ARG A 59 -12.71 -8.41 14.63
CA ARG A 59 -11.41 -7.85 14.26
C ARG A 59 -11.45 -6.99 13.00
N ILE A 60 -12.26 -7.38 12.01
CA ILE A 60 -12.49 -6.57 10.80
C ILE A 60 -13.19 -5.26 11.18
N ALA A 61 -14.24 -5.31 12.01
CA ALA A 61 -14.93 -4.09 12.44
C ALA A 61 -14.01 -3.15 13.24
N GLU A 62 -13.14 -3.70 14.08
CA GLU A 62 -12.13 -2.93 14.82
C GLU A 62 -11.09 -2.30 13.88
N LEU A 63 -10.58 -3.06 12.91
CA LEU A 63 -9.65 -2.56 11.89
C LEU A 63 -10.27 -1.49 11.00
N GLU A 64 -11.54 -1.64 10.62
CA GLU A 64 -12.27 -0.63 9.85
C GLU A 64 -12.43 0.67 10.63
N ALA A 65 -12.71 0.59 11.94
CA ALA A 65 -12.77 1.75 12.81
C ALA A 65 -11.40 2.44 12.96
N GLU A 66 -10.32 1.67 13.11
CA GLU A 66 -8.95 2.20 13.18
C GLU A 66 -8.55 2.89 11.86
N VAL A 67 -8.90 2.30 10.71
CA VAL A 67 -8.65 2.91 9.39
C VAL A 67 -9.44 4.21 9.23
N ALA A 68 -10.68 4.28 9.71
CA ALA A 68 -11.48 5.50 9.67
C ALA A 68 -10.88 6.61 10.54
N ASP A 69 -10.45 6.30 11.76
CA ASP A 69 -9.79 7.25 12.68
C ASP A 69 -8.44 7.73 12.12
N LEU A 70 -7.61 6.83 11.57
CA LEU A 70 -6.36 7.20 10.92
C LEU A 70 -6.56 8.08 9.69
N LYS A 71 -7.60 7.83 8.88
CA LYS A 71 -7.97 8.69 7.76
C LYS A 71 -8.40 10.09 8.24
N ALA A 72 -9.19 10.18 9.31
CA ALA A 72 -9.59 11.46 9.89
C ALA A 72 -8.38 12.23 10.44
N LYS A 73 -7.44 11.55 11.10
CA LYS A 73 -6.19 12.16 11.57
C LYS A 73 -5.30 12.63 10.43
N LEU A 74 -5.20 11.86 9.34
CA LEU A 74 -4.47 12.28 8.14
C LEU A 74 -5.11 13.51 7.49
N ALA A 75 -6.44 13.54 7.36
CA ALA A 75 -7.15 14.71 6.84
C ALA A 75 -6.99 15.94 7.74
N ALA A 76 -6.95 15.76 9.08
CA ALA A 76 -6.68 16.85 10.01
C ALA A 76 -5.23 17.38 9.92
N LEU A 77 -4.30 16.57 9.39
CA LEU A 77 -2.90 16.95 9.16
C LEU A 77 -2.66 17.54 7.76
N ASP A 78 -3.65 17.46 6.85
CA ASP A 78 -3.67 18.08 5.53
C ASP A 78 -4.19 19.52 5.64
N ARG A 79 -3.35 20.40 6.19
CA ARG A 79 -3.73 21.78 6.54
C ARG A 79 -3.97 22.67 5.31
N ASP A 80 -3.41 22.30 4.17
CA ASP A 80 -3.43 23.04 2.91
C ASP A 80 -4.27 22.36 1.81
N GLY A 81 -4.80 21.16 2.06
CA GLY A 81 -5.75 20.48 1.17
C GLY A 81 -5.10 19.91 -0.09
N ASP A 82 -3.80 19.63 -0.05
CA ASP A 82 -3.01 19.19 -1.20
C ASP A 82 -3.02 17.66 -1.38
N GLY A 83 -3.69 16.94 -0.46
CA GLY A 83 -3.83 15.49 -0.49
C GLY A 83 -2.56 14.73 -0.10
N LYS A 84 -1.52 15.40 0.44
CA LYS A 84 -0.29 14.75 0.94
C LYS A 84 -0.27 14.75 2.47
N PRO A 85 0.22 13.67 3.10
CA PRO A 85 0.37 13.63 4.55
C PRO A 85 1.34 14.69 5.06
N GLY A 86 0.84 15.57 5.91
CA GLY A 86 1.61 16.51 6.71
C GLY A 86 1.66 17.91 6.11
N GLY A 87 1.13 18.88 6.86
CA GLY A 87 1.36 20.33 6.72
C GLY A 87 2.81 20.75 6.96
N SER A 88 3.73 20.03 6.32
CA SER A 88 5.16 20.24 6.37
C SER A 88 5.43 21.47 5.53
N LYS A 89 5.56 22.63 6.20
CA LYS A 89 6.14 23.91 5.75
C LYS A 89 6.09 24.15 4.24
N ALA A 90 5.42 25.24 3.81
CA ALA A 90 5.49 25.75 2.43
C ALA A 90 6.86 25.41 1.81
N ALA A 91 6.84 24.54 0.80
CA ALA A 91 8.05 24.02 0.19
C ALA A 91 9.00 25.19 -0.05
N GLU A 92 10.28 25.04 0.33
CA GLU A 92 11.22 26.14 0.21
C GLU A 92 11.12 26.75 -1.19
N PRO A 93 11.01 28.09 -1.30
CA PRO A 93 10.72 28.73 -2.56
C PRO A 93 11.77 28.35 -3.61
N VAL A 94 11.31 28.04 -4.82
CA VAL A 94 12.20 27.62 -5.91
C VAL A 94 13.23 28.72 -6.18
N SER A 95 14.51 28.37 -6.20
CA SER A 95 15.59 29.31 -6.50
C SER A 95 15.44 29.90 -7.90
N LEU A 96 15.57 31.23 -7.99
CA LEU A 96 15.49 32.00 -9.22
C LEU A 96 16.87 32.20 -9.89
N THR A 97 17.94 31.84 -9.18
CA THR A 97 19.32 32.03 -9.65
C THR A 97 19.63 31.09 -10.82
N GLY A 98 20.19 31.65 -11.90
CA GLY A 98 20.57 30.88 -13.09
C GLY A 98 19.40 30.43 -13.99
N LYS A 99 18.16 30.81 -13.66
CA LYS A 99 16.97 30.49 -14.45
C LYS A 99 16.86 31.36 -15.70
N ASN A 100 16.42 30.76 -16.81
CA ASN A 100 16.11 31.50 -18.03
C ASN A 100 14.70 32.09 -17.96
N LYS A 101 14.31 32.90 -18.96
CA LYS A 101 12.99 33.55 -18.99
C LYS A 101 11.82 32.57 -18.93
N ALA A 102 11.89 31.46 -19.66
CA ALA A 102 10.84 30.47 -19.71
C ALA A 102 10.67 29.78 -18.34
N ASP A 103 11.78 29.38 -17.71
CA ASP A 103 11.75 28.76 -16.38
C ASP A 103 11.16 29.73 -15.33
N LEU A 104 11.50 31.02 -15.42
CA LEU A 104 10.97 32.03 -14.51
C LEU A 104 9.46 32.24 -14.70
N LEU A 105 8.97 32.23 -15.96
CA LEU A 105 7.53 32.30 -16.24
C LEU A 105 6.78 31.06 -15.76
N ASP A 106 7.37 29.87 -15.88
CA ASP A 106 6.79 28.63 -15.36
C ASP A 106 6.69 28.66 -13.83
N ILE A 107 7.71 29.18 -13.14
CA ILE A 107 7.69 29.39 -11.69
C ILE A 107 6.62 30.42 -11.32
N ALA A 108 6.56 31.57 -12.00
CA ALA A 108 5.54 32.59 -11.76
C ALA A 108 4.13 32.00 -11.90
N LYS A 109 3.89 31.21 -12.95
CA LYS A 109 2.60 30.54 -13.18
C LYS A 109 2.28 29.52 -12.09
N ALA A 110 3.26 28.73 -11.66
CA ALA A 110 3.09 27.75 -10.59
C ALA A 110 2.77 28.42 -9.24
N GLU A 111 3.34 29.60 -9.00
CA GLU A 111 3.14 30.39 -7.78
C GLU A 111 1.99 31.40 -7.88
N GLY A 112 1.26 31.43 -9.00
CA GLY A 112 0.11 32.32 -9.21
C GLY A 112 0.48 33.81 -9.38
N VAL A 113 1.72 34.11 -9.72
CA VAL A 113 2.23 35.48 -9.92
C VAL A 113 1.89 35.96 -11.33
N THR A 114 1.21 37.11 -11.42
CA THR A 114 0.89 37.74 -12.71
C THR A 114 2.09 38.53 -13.22
N ILE A 115 2.50 38.27 -14.46
CA ILE A 115 3.64 38.92 -15.12
C ILE A 115 3.13 39.70 -16.34
N GLU A 116 3.61 40.93 -16.52
CA GLU A 116 3.28 41.75 -17.69
C GLU A 116 3.93 41.23 -18.98
N ASP A 117 3.23 41.40 -20.11
CA ASP A 117 3.77 41.07 -21.43
C ASP A 117 5.01 41.90 -21.73
N GLY A 118 6.11 41.22 -22.07
CA GLY A 118 7.39 41.86 -22.36
C GLY A 118 8.31 42.05 -21.16
N ALA A 119 7.89 41.69 -19.94
CA ALA A 119 8.72 41.76 -18.73
C ALA A 119 10.11 41.14 -18.92
N THR A 120 11.16 41.78 -18.41
CA THR A 120 12.52 41.25 -18.44
C THR A 120 12.71 40.14 -17.40
N ASN A 121 13.82 39.41 -17.46
CA ASN A 121 14.10 38.38 -16.45
C ASN A 121 14.16 38.97 -15.03
N ASP A 122 14.65 40.19 -14.88
CA ASP A 122 14.77 40.84 -13.58
C ASP A 122 13.41 41.33 -13.06
N ASP A 123 12.52 41.80 -13.95
CA ASP A 123 11.14 42.15 -13.60
C ASP A 123 10.38 40.90 -13.11
N ILE A 124 10.53 39.76 -13.80
CA ILE A 124 9.86 38.51 -13.42
C ILE A 124 10.35 38.03 -12.05
N LYS A 125 11.67 38.06 -11.81
CA LYS A 125 12.23 37.68 -10.50
C LYS A 125 11.70 38.57 -9.38
N SER A 126 11.71 39.88 -9.61
CA SER A 126 11.25 40.86 -8.63
C SER A 126 9.78 40.67 -8.30
N ALA A 127 8.94 40.39 -9.30
CA ALA A 127 7.52 40.10 -9.09
C ALA A 127 7.29 38.83 -8.26
N ILE A 128 8.04 37.75 -8.54
CA ILE A 128 7.96 36.50 -7.77
C ILE A 128 8.41 36.72 -6.32
N GLU A 129 9.55 37.41 -6.11
CA GLU A 129 10.06 37.69 -4.77
C GLU A 129 9.10 38.57 -3.96
N LEU A 130 8.53 39.61 -4.58
CA LEU A 130 7.53 40.46 -3.93
C LEU A 130 6.29 39.66 -3.52
N ALA A 131 5.78 38.79 -4.39
CA ALA A 131 4.64 37.94 -4.08
C ALA A 131 4.94 36.97 -2.92
N ARG A 132 6.16 36.42 -2.86
CA ARG A 132 6.62 35.56 -1.75
C ARG A 132 6.74 36.34 -0.44
N GLU A 133 7.26 37.56 -0.47
CA GLU A 133 7.33 38.43 0.71
C GLU A 133 5.94 38.82 1.23
N GLU A 134 4.98 39.07 0.35
CA GLU A 134 3.60 39.34 0.72
C GLU A 134 2.93 38.11 1.35
N ALA A 135 3.14 36.92 0.75
CA ALA A 135 2.62 35.67 1.30
C ALA A 135 3.22 35.33 2.67
N ALA A 136 4.49 35.68 2.92
CA ALA A 136 5.17 35.44 4.20
C ALA A 136 4.72 36.36 5.35
N LYS A 137 3.93 37.41 5.07
CA LYS A 137 3.39 38.32 6.10
C LYS A 137 2.14 37.79 6.81
N PHE A 138 1.54 36.71 6.33
CA PHE A 138 0.31 36.10 6.86
C PHE A 138 0.56 34.69 7.39
#